data_AF-A0A5E4BR56-F1
#
_entry.id   AF-A0A5E4BR56-F1
#
_cell.length_a   1.000
_cell.length_b   1.000
_cell.length_c   1.000
_cell.angle_alpha   90.00
_cell.angle_beta   90.00
_cell.angle_gamma   90.00
#
_symmetry.space_group_name_H-M   'P 1'
#
loop_
_entity.id
_entity.type
_entity.pdbx_description
1 polymer ?
#
loop_
_entity_poly.entity_id
_entity_poly.type
_entity_poly.pdbx_seq_one_letter_code
_entity_poly.pdbx_strand_id
1 'polypeptide(L)'
;MESGAPGHNRSLDAPDAIPMAAVKQVLREAGEKSELRYQQAFSDMASKLHLTLETAHQTFEQAVNELFRDEVSWGRIVAFFSFGGTLCVENIDKEMQAL
;
A
#
# COMPACT_ATOMS: atom_id res chain seq x y z
N MET A 1 -20.50 -25.63 -54.40
CA MET A 1 -20.00 -24.46 -53.66
C MET A 1 -20.31 -24.70 -52.20
N GLU A 2 -19.40 -25.33 -51.48
CA GLU A 2 -19.43 -25.41 -50.01
C GLU A 2 -17.98 -25.51 -49.56
N SER A 3 -17.53 -24.52 -48.81
CA SER A 3 -16.51 -24.71 -47.78
C SER A 3 -16.53 -23.49 -46.88
N GLY A 4 -17.22 -23.62 -45.75
CA GLY A 4 -17.15 -22.67 -44.65
C GLY A 4 -16.36 -23.28 -43.51
N ALA A 5 -15.21 -22.71 -43.19
CA ALA A 5 -14.61 -22.75 -41.85
C ALA A 5 -13.45 -21.73 -41.77
N PRO A 6 -13.62 -20.58 -41.10
CA PRO A 6 -12.50 -19.85 -40.57
C PRO A 6 -12.08 -20.52 -39.25
N GLY A 7 -10.88 -21.09 -39.26
CA GLY A 7 -10.21 -21.55 -38.05
C GLY A 7 -10.15 -20.40 -37.04
N HIS A 8 -10.90 -20.53 -35.95
CA HIS A 8 -10.72 -19.70 -34.78
C HIS A 8 -9.44 -20.14 -34.09
N ASN A 9 -8.31 -19.61 -34.55
CA ASN A 9 -7.10 -19.55 -33.75
C ASN A 9 -7.41 -18.63 -32.57
N ARG A 10 -7.92 -19.23 -31.48
CA ARG A 10 -7.96 -18.60 -30.17
C ARG A 10 -6.52 -18.46 -29.71
N SER A 11 -5.89 -17.39 -30.17
CA SER A 11 -4.62 -16.90 -29.65
C SER A 11 -4.75 -16.82 -28.14
N LEU A 12 -4.01 -17.68 -27.46
CA LEU A 12 -3.81 -17.65 -26.02
C LEU A 12 -2.88 -16.46 -25.75
N ASP A 13 -3.39 -15.25 -25.92
CA ASP A 13 -2.66 -14.05 -25.58
C ASP A 13 -2.58 -13.92 -24.06
N ALA A 14 -1.32 -13.89 -23.60
CA ALA A 14 -0.73 -13.50 -22.32
C ALA A 14 -1.64 -13.27 -21.09
N PRO A 15 -1.20 -13.65 -19.88
CA PRO A 15 -1.91 -13.26 -18.65
C PRO A 15 -2.11 -11.74 -18.64
N ASP A 16 -3.37 -11.31 -18.57
CA ASP A 16 -3.78 -9.90 -18.52
C ASP A 16 -2.84 -9.14 -17.59
N ALA A 17 -2.04 -8.23 -18.17
CA ALA A 17 -1.17 -7.38 -17.39
C ALA A 17 -2.05 -6.57 -16.45
N ILE A 18 -1.87 -6.77 -15.13
CA ILE A 18 -2.64 -6.03 -14.13
C ILE A 18 -2.50 -4.53 -14.45
N PRO A 19 -3.61 -3.79 -14.64
CA PRO A 19 -3.56 -2.38 -15.00
C PRO A 19 -3.10 -1.58 -13.78
N MET A 20 -1.79 -1.53 -13.56
CA MET A 20 -1.16 -0.93 -12.39
C MET A 20 -1.54 0.54 -12.18
N ALA A 21 -1.86 1.26 -13.27
CA ALA A 21 -2.38 2.62 -13.18
C ALA A 21 -3.72 2.69 -12.42
N ALA A 22 -4.66 1.78 -12.75
CA ALA A 22 -5.93 1.68 -12.05
C ALA A 22 -5.76 1.25 -10.59
N VAL A 23 -4.85 0.30 -10.31
CA VAL A 23 -4.56 -0.14 -8.93
C VAL A 23 -4.02 1.02 -8.09
N LYS A 24 -3.05 1.78 -8.62
CA LYS A 24 -2.50 2.97 -7.95
C LYS A 24 -3.58 4.02 -7.68
N GLN A 25 -4.46 4.25 -8.64
CA GLN A 25 -5.54 5.22 -8.49
C GLN A 25 -6.53 4.80 -7.40
N VAL A 26 -7.00 3.54 -7.41
CA VAL A 26 -7.93 3.04 -6.39
C VAL A 26 -7.31 3.04 -5.00
N LEU A 27 -6.03 2.66 -4.87
CA LEU A 27 -5.32 2.72 -3.58
C LEU A 27 -5.21 4.16 -3.07
N ARG A 28 -4.94 5.12 -3.96
CA ARG A 28 -4.87 6.54 -3.61
C ARG A 28 -6.22 7.06 -3.11
N GLU A 29 -7.29 6.83 -3.87
CA GLU A 29 -8.64 7.25 -3.49
C GLU A 29 -9.11 6.62 -2.17
N ALA A 30 -8.79 5.34 -1.95
CA ALA A 30 -9.07 4.64 -0.70
C ALA A 30 -8.24 5.20 0.48
N GLY A 31 -6.97 5.49 0.24
CA GLY A 31 -6.05 6.10 1.20
C GLY A 31 -6.53 7.48 1.65
N GLU A 32 -6.81 8.38 0.70
CA GLU A 32 -7.33 9.73 0.95
C GLU A 32 -8.65 9.69 1.74
N LYS A 33 -9.53 8.73 1.43
CA LYS A 33 -10.78 8.52 2.18
C LYS A 33 -10.56 8.02 3.61
N SER A 34 -9.49 7.26 3.84
CA SER A 34 -9.13 6.73 5.17
C SER A 34 -8.40 7.76 6.03
N GLU A 35 -7.60 8.63 5.41
CA GLU A 35 -6.77 9.63 6.09
C GLU A 35 -7.63 10.61 6.90
N LEU A 36 -8.72 11.12 6.33
CA LEU A 36 -9.67 12.01 7.00
C LEU A 36 -10.22 11.49 8.35
N ARG A 37 -10.22 10.17 8.55
CA ARG A 37 -10.82 9.52 9.73
C ARG A 37 -9.77 8.96 10.70
N TYR A 38 -8.56 8.68 10.23
CA TYR A 38 -7.52 8.01 11.01
C TYR A 38 -6.20 8.78 11.12
N GLN A 39 -6.07 9.97 10.51
CA GLN A 39 -4.84 10.78 10.53
C GLN A 39 -4.31 11.02 11.95
N GLN A 40 -5.18 11.40 12.90
CA GLN A 40 -4.76 11.60 14.29
C GLN A 40 -4.25 10.30 14.93
N ALA A 41 -4.95 9.19 14.72
CA ALA A 41 -4.55 7.89 15.27
C ALA A 41 -3.24 7.38 14.66
N PHE A 42 -2.99 7.65 13.37
CA PHE A 42 -1.74 7.31 12.71
C PHE A 42 -0.58 8.16 13.19
N SER A 43 -0.76 9.48 13.38
CA SER A 43 0.29 10.34 13.93
C SER A 43 0.57 10.03 15.41
N ASP A 44 -0.46 9.73 16.21
CA ASP A 44 -0.28 9.27 17.59
C ASP A 44 0.46 7.91 17.67
N MET A 45 0.34 7.08 16.65
CA MET A 45 1.05 5.81 16.54
C MET A 45 2.48 6.00 16.04
N ALA A 46 2.66 6.84 15.03
CA ALA A 46 3.96 7.20 14.47
C ALA A 46 4.85 7.92 15.48
N SER A 47 4.30 8.78 16.33
CA SER A 47 5.01 9.43 17.44
C SER A 47 5.46 8.46 18.54
N LYS A 48 4.70 7.38 18.79
CA LYS A 48 5.07 6.31 19.73
C LYS A 48 6.12 5.35 19.15
N LEU A 49 6.17 5.25 17.84
CA LEU A 49 7.22 4.56 17.11
C LEU A 49 8.49 5.41 17.15
N HIS A 50 9.33 5.19 18.17
CA HIS A 50 10.69 5.72 18.20
C HIS A 50 11.54 5.03 17.12
N LEU A 51 11.33 5.41 15.85
CA LEU A 51 12.14 4.97 14.73
C LEU A 51 13.49 5.67 14.83
N THR A 52 14.48 4.95 15.34
CA THR A 52 15.90 5.33 15.17
C THR A 52 16.44 4.62 13.94
N LEU A 53 17.46 5.18 13.28
CA LEU A 53 18.05 4.59 12.08
C LEU A 53 18.50 3.13 12.30
N GLU A 54 18.90 2.78 13.52
CA GLU A 54 19.34 1.44 13.93
C GLU A 54 18.17 0.44 14.05
N THR A 55 16.99 0.89 14.50
CA THR A 55 15.84 0.00 14.79
C THR A 55 14.71 0.10 13.78
N ALA A 56 14.75 1.05 12.84
CA ALA A 56 13.64 1.38 11.95
C ALA A 56 13.05 0.16 11.23
N HIS A 57 13.90 -0.71 10.67
CA HIS A 57 13.45 -1.91 9.98
C HIS A 57 12.71 -2.87 10.92
N GLN A 58 13.30 -3.17 12.09
CA GLN A 58 12.73 -4.11 13.05
C GLN A 58 11.41 -3.59 13.63
N THR A 59 11.36 -2.31 13.98
CA THR A 59 10.15 -1.71 14.55
C THR A 59 9.03 -1.61 13.52
N PHE A 60 9.38 -1.32 12.26
CA PHE A 60 8.41 -1.36 11.15
C PHE A 60 7.88 -2.77 10.90
N GLU A 61 8.77 -3.77 10.84
CA GLU A 61 8.39 -5.17 10.65
C GLU A 61 7.45 -5.67 11.75
N GLN A 62 7.70 -5.31 13.01
CA GLN A 62 6.78 -5.62 14.11
C GLN A 62 5.39 -4.97 13.93
N ALA A 63 5.34 -3.70 13.51
CA ALA A 63 4.07 -3.01 13.26
C ALA A 63 3.29 -3.67 12.11
N VAL A 64 3.97 -4.09 11.05
CA VAL A 64 3.36 -4.80 9.92
C VAL A 64 2.85 -6.19 10.33
N ASN A 65 3.66 -6.93 11.09
CA ASN A 65 3.27 -8.23 11.60
C ASN A 65 2.03 -8.15 12.50
N GLU A 66 1.91 -7.11 13.34
CA GLU A 66 0.71 -6.91 14.15
C GLU A 66 -0.50 -6.50 13.28
N LEU A 67 -0.28 -5.62 12.28
CA LEU A 67 -1.35 -5.17 11.37
C LEU A 67 -1.99 -6.33 10.60
N PHE A 68 -1.21 -7.35 10.24
CA PHE A 68 -1.69 -8.50 9.46
C PHE A 68 -1.75 -9.82 10.25
N ARG A 69 -1.69 -9.74 11.58
CA ARG A 69 -1.59 -10.92 12.47
C ARG A 69 -2.71 -11.94 12.29
N ASP A 70 -3.95 -11.47 12.22
CA ASP A 70 -5.14 -12.34 12.18
C ASP A 70 -5.65 -12.57 10.77
N GLU A 71 -5.70 -11.51 9.95
CA GLU A 71 -6.18 -11.57 8.57
C GLU A 71 -5.58 -10.45 7.71
N VAL A 72 -5.47 -10.74 6.42
CA VAL A 72 -5.20 -9.73 5.39
C VAL A 72 -6.55 -9.25 4.84
N SER A 73 -6.85 -7.97 5.04
CA SER A 73 -8.05 -7.32 4.49
C SER A 73 -7.67 -6.10 3.66
N TRP A 74 -8.48 -5.77 2.65
CA TRP A 74 -8.25 -4.56 1.83
C TRP A 74 -8.20 -3.28 2.69
N GLY A 75 -8.97 -3.23 3.78
CA GLY A 75 -8.87 -2.14 4.76
C GLY A 75 -7.51 -2.07 5.43
N ARG A 76 -6.94 -3.20 5.87
CA ARG A 76 -5.59 -3.27 6.46
C ARG A 76 -4.49 -2.95 5.43
N ILE A 77 -4.65 -3.36 4.17
CA ILE A 77 -3.73 -3.02 3.08
C ILE A 77 -3.73 -1.50 2.83
N VAL A 78 -4.90 -0.87 2.71
CA VAL A 78 -4.99 0.58 2.54
C VAL A 78 -4.41 1.32 3.75
N ALA A 79 -4.74 0.88 4.97
CA ALA A 79 -4.18 1.45 6.19
C ALA A 79 -2.66 1.34 6.26
N PHE A 80 -2.07 0.22 5.81
CA PHE A 80 -0.62 0.03 5.72
C PHE A 80 0.03 1.08 4.80
N PHE A 81 -0.51 1.28 3.60
CA PHE A 81 0.02 2.28 2.66
C PHE A 81 -0.12 3.71 3.19
N SER A 82 -1.26 4.06 3.79
CA SER A 82 -1.46 5.37 4.41
C SER A 82 -0.52 5.61 5.59
N PHE A 83 -0.39 4.63 6.49
CA PHE A 83 0.50 4.70 7.64
C PHE A 83 1.97 4.81 7.24
N GLY A 84 2.41 4.00 6.28
CA GLY A 84 3.77 4.08 5.72
C GLY A 84 4.07 5.44 5.08
N GLY A 85 3.09 6.05 4.41
CA GLY A 85 3.20 7.41 3.89
C GLY A 85 3.42 8.46 4.98
N THR A 86 2.65 8.39 6.07
CA THR A 86 2.81 9.28 7.23
C THR A 86 4.19 9.13 7.88
N LEU A 87 4.67 7.89 8.06
CA LEU A 87 6.02 7.63 8.61
C LEU A 87 7.13 8.24 7.75
N CYS A 88 7.02 8.16 6.42
CA CYS A 88 7.99 8.77 5.51
C CYS A 88 8.06 10.29 5.69
N VAL A 89 6.91 10.97 5.82
CA VAL A 89 6.86 12.43 6.01
C VAL A 89 7.39 12.83 7.39
N GLU A 90 6.96 12.14 8.45
CA GLU A 90 7.39 12.46 9.82
C GLU A 90 8.91 12.24 10.05
N ASN A 91 9.53 11.26 9.38
CA ASN A 91 10.97 11.04 9.48
C ASN A 91 11.79 12.05 8.64
N ILE A 92 11.28 12.51 7.50
CA ILE A 92 11.93 13.59 6.73
C ILE A 92 11.94 14.88 7.56
N ASP A 93 10.82 15.23 8.21
CA ASP A 93 10.75 16.43 9.07
C ASP A 93 11.69 16.36 10.28
N LYS A 94 11.87 15.17 10.88
CA LYS A 94 12.77 14.98 12.03
C LYS A 94 14.26 15.00 11.64
N GLU A 95 14.64 14.40 10.50
CA GLU A 95 16.01 14.51 9.95
C GLU A 95 16.30 15.94 9.47
N MET A 96 15.33 16.64 8.88
CA MET A 96 15.47 18.04 8.46
C MET A 96 15.52 19.05 9.62
N GLN A 97 15.02 18.70 10.81
CA GLN A 97 15.22 19.50 12.03
C GLN A 97 16.53 19.20 12.76
N ALA A 98 17.20 18.08 12.44
CA ALA A 98 18.49 17.71 13.03
C ALA A 98 19.71 18.24 12.25
N LEU A 99 19.47 18.94 11.13
CA LEU A 99 20.44 19.62 10.27
C LEU A 99 20.37 21.14 10.46
#